data_AF-Q1IN86-F1
#
_entry.id   AF-Q1IN86-F1
#
_cell.length_a   1.000
_cell.length_b   1.000
_cell.length_c   1.000
_cell.angle_alpha   90.00
_cell.angle_beta   90.00
_cell.angle_gamma   90.00
#
_symmetry.space_group_name_H-M   'P 1'
#
loop_
_entity.id
_entity.type
_entity.pdbx_description
1 polymer ?
#
loop_
_entity_poly.entity_id
_entity_poly.type
_entity_poly.pdbx_seq_one_letter_code
_entity_poly.pdbx_strand_id
1 'polypeptide(L)'
;MPHFVKDVEEIRRRAAQKIEDGAVTDEYKLDKDKTVEILNEALATEIVCVLRYMHHYFMATGVHGKAVSEEFKEHADEEREHADMIAERIQQLGGKPDYNPKTLLERSVSHYVEGETLEDMIKEDLIAERVVIDVYQRMIEYFGEKDPTTRRMIEEIKAKEEEHASDLSDLMFIVNPETGEDEGEDPGVNPLQKEAATKANNAAAKDNKPEKEDTKKAPEPFSGRGTVIEPAAIRAGATKPNTSSKPNGKNRKGKVA
;
A
#
# COMPACT_ATOMS: atom_id res chain seq x y z
N MET A 1 40.01 -14.75 -11.24
CA MET A 1 38.67 -15.13 -10.75
C MET A 1 38.03 -13.94 -10.05
N PRO A 2 36.71 -13.77 -10.08
CA PRO A 2 36.02 -12.74 -9.32
C PRO A 2 36.40 -12.82 -7.84
N HIS A 3 36.78 -11.69 -7.25
CA HIS A 3 37.17 -11.62 -5.83
C HIS A 3 35.94 -11.55 -4.90
N PHE A 4 34.81 -11.05 -5.41
CA PHE A 4 33.58 -10.86 -4.66
C PHE A 4 32.80 -12.16 -4.46
N VAL A 5 32.75 -13.01 -5.48
CA VAL A 5 32.05 -14.30 -5.46
C VAL A 5 33.08 -15.41 -5.33
N LYS A 6 33.15 -16.02 -4.16
CA LYS A 6 33.90 -17.27 -3.98
C LYS A 6 33.14 -18.39 -4.69
N ASP A 7 33.87 -19.29 -5.34
CA ASP A 7 33.34 -20.53 -5.94
C ASP A 7 32.44 -20.37 -7.19
N VAL A 8 32.88 -19.55 -8.15
CA VAL A 8 32.19 -19.36 -9.44
C VAL A 8 32.01 -20.67 -10.22
N GLU A 9 32.97 -21.60 -10.13
CA GLU A 9 32.87 -22.91 -10.78
C GLU A 9 31.74 -23.74 -10.18
N GLU A 10 31.54 -23.69 -8.86
CA GLU A 10 30.44 -24.37 -8.20
C GLU A 10 29.09 -23.73 -8.55
N ILE A 11 29.01 -22.40 -8.61
CA ILE A 11 27.81 -21.69 -9.08
C ILE A 11 27.45 -22.10 -10.51
N ARG A 12 28.46 -22.14 -11.40
CA ARG A 12 28.28 -22.59 -12.78
C ARG A 12 27.80 -24.04 -12.84
N ARG A 13 28.37 -24.92 -12.01
CA ARG A 13 27.98 -26.33 -11.93
C ARG A 13 26.52 -26.48 -11.50
N ARG A 14 26.09 -25.78 -10.45
CA ARG A 14 24.69 -25.80 -9.99
C ARG A 14 23.73 -25.26 -11.05
N ALA A 15 24.06 -24.13 -11.66
CA ALA A 15 23.25 -23.54 -12.74
C ALA A 15 23.07 -24.50 -13.93
N ALA A 16 24.13 -25.21 -14.33
CA ALA A 16 24.06 -26.18 -15.42
C ALA A 16 23.21 -27.43 -15.10
N GLN A 17 23.06 -27.77 -13.82
CA GLN A 17 22.26 -28.93 -13.39
C GLN A 17 20.75 -28.65 -13.29
N LYS A 18 20.34 -27.38 -13.30
CA LYS A 18 18.95 -26.94 -13.10
C LYS A 18 18.49 -25.97 -14.18
N ILE A 19 18.93 -26.19 -15.42
CA ILE A 19 18.64 -25.29 -16.53
C ILE A 19 17.13 -25.25 -16.85
N GLU A 20 16.42 -26.32 -16.52
CA GLU A 20 14.98 -26.46 -16.63
C GLU A 20 14.18 -25.55 -15.69
N ASP A 21 14.79 -25.04 -14.60
CA ASP A 21 14.17 -24.11 -13.67
C ASP A 21 14.13 -22.65 -14.20
N GLY A 22 14.68 -22.42 -15.39
CA GLY A 22 14.64 -21.14 -16.08
C GLY A 22 15.47 -20.05 -15.38
N ALA A 23 14.86 -18.90 -15.13
CA ALA A 23 15.53 -17.75 -14.51
C ALA A 23 15.68 -17.88 -12.99
N VAL A 24 15.08 -18.90 -12.38
CA VAL A 24 15.10 -19.12 -10.93
C VAL A 24 16.35 -19.90 -10.54
N THR A 25 17.05 -19.41 -9.52
CA THR A 25 18.26 -20.07 -9.00
C THR A 25 18.04 -20.56 -7.58
N ASP A 26 18.95 -21.40 -7.08
CA ASP A 26 18.95 -21.89 -5.69
C ASP A 26 18.97 -20.76 -4.64
N GLU A 27 19.37 -19.55 -5.02
CA GLU A 27 19.40 -18.39 -4.12
C GLU A 27 18.03 -17.72 -3.94
N TYR A 28 16.98 -18.17 -4.64
CA TYR A 28 15.61 -17.70 -4.40
C TYR A 28 15.11 -18.19 -3.03
N LYS A 29 14.78 -17.25 -2.13
CA LYS A 29 14.58 -17.56 -0.70
C LYS A 29 13.13 -17.73 -0.26
N LEU A 30 12.16 -17.54 -1.15
CA LEU A 30 10.74 -17.69 -0.86
C LEU A 30 10.19 -19.02 -1.39
N ASP A 31 9.04 -19.42 -0.85
CA ASP A 31 8.24 -20.48 -1.43
C ASP A 31 7.66 -19.98 -2.76
N LYS A 32 8.07 -20.65 -3.85
CA LYS A 32 7.73 -20.25 -5.21
C LYS A 32 6.24 -20.38 -5.50
N ASP A 33 5.60 -21.43 -5.00
CA ASP A 33 4.19 -21.68 -5.22
C ASP A 33 3.37 -20.63 -4.47
N LYS A 34 3.77 -20.31 -3.23
CA LYS A 34 3.13 -19.23 -2.47
C LYS A 34 3.33 -17.85 -3.11
N THR A 35 4.52 -17.57 -3.64
CA THR A 35 4.77 -16.31 -4.37
C THR A 35 3.87 -16.21 -5.61
N VAL A 36 3.79 -17.28 -6.40
CA VAL A 36 2.94 -17.30 -7.61
C VAL A 36 1.46 -17.17 -7.26
N GLU A 37 1.01 -17.74 -6.13
CA GLU A 37 -0.35 -17.55 -5.62
C GLU A 37 -0.63 -16.08 -5.30
N ILE A 38 0.22 -15.44 -4.50
CA ILE A 38 0.09 -14.01 -4.12
C ILE A 38 0.10 -13.11 -5.37
N LEU A 39 0.99 -13.37 -6.33
CA LEU A 39 1.03 -12.60 -7.57
C LEU A 39 -0.22 -12.83 -8.44
N ASN A 40 -0.86 -14.01 -8.38
CA ASN A 40 -2.12 -14.25 -9.08
C ASN A 40 -3.33 -13.59 -8.40
N GLU A 41 -3.26 -13.27 -7.11
CA GLU A 41 -4.24 -12.42 -6.43
C GLU A 41 -4.09 -10.96 -6.90
N ALA A 42 -2.86 -10.45 -6.96
CA ALA A 42 -2.57 -9.13 -7.51
C ALA A 42 -2.96 -9.01 -8.99
N LEU A 43 -2.60 -9.99 -9.83
CA LEU A 43 -3.01 -10.03 -11.24
C LEU A 43 -4.54 -10.00 -11.40
N ALA A 44 -5.27 -10.76 -10.57
CA ALA A 44 -6.72 -10.74 -10.62
C ALA A 44 -7.29 -9.36 -10.25
N THR A 45 -6.64 -8.68 -9.31
CA THR A 45 -6.99 -7.34 -8.85
C THR A 45 -6.85 -6.33 -9.98
N GLU A 46 -5.70 -6.28 -10.67
CA GLU A 46 -5.50 -5.32 -11.77
C GLU A 46 -6.47 -5.58 -12.92
N ILE A 47 -6.73 -6.85 -13.26
CA ILE A 47 -7.72 -7.16 -14.31
C ILE A 47 -9.11 -6.65 -13.92
N VAL A 48 -9.52 -6.78 -12.65
CA VAL A 48 -10.79 -6.23 -12.17
C VAL A 48 -10.79 -4.71 -12.22
N CYS A 49 -9.69 -4.04 -11.85
CA CYS A 49 -9.54 -2.59 -11.97
C CYS A 49 -9.65 -2.12 -13.43
N VAL A 50 -8.94 -2.75 -14.38
CA VAL A 50 -9.06 -2.47 -15.82
C VAL A 50 -10.52 -2.54 -16.26
N LEU A 51 -11.22 -3.62 -15.88
CA LEU A 51 -12.61 -3.82 -16.29
C LEU A 51 -13.54 -2.77 -15.66
N ARG A 52 -13.31 -2.36 -14.41
CA ARG A 52 -14.08 -1.33 -13.72
C ARG A 52 -13.84 0.05 -14.32
N TYR A 53 -12.59 0.47 -14.48
CA TYR A 53 -12.28 1.75 -15.12
C TYR A 53 -12.78 1.83 -16.56
N MET A 54 -12.68 0.75 -17.34
CA MET A 54 -13.26 0.73 -18.69
C MET A 54 -14.79 0.88 -18.67
N HIS A 55 -15.47 0.32 -17.67
CA HIS A 55 -16.89 0.55 -17.47
C HIS A 55 -17.15 2.03 -17.18
N HIS A 56 -16.48 2.59 -16.18
CA HIS A 56 -16.65 3.99 -15.79
C HIS A 56 -16.31 4.95 -16.93
N TYR A 57 -15.28 4.68 -17.73
CA TYR A 57 -14.96 5.42 -18.95
C TYR A 57 -16.15 5.53 -19.91
N PHE A 58 -16.84 4.41 -20.18
CA PHE A 58 -17.98 4.41 -21.10
C PHE A 58 -19.25 5.01 -20.49
N MET A 59 -19.40 4.95 -19.17
CA MET A 59 -20.59 5.43 -18.46
C MET A 59 -20.49 6.89 -18.00
N ALA A 60 -19.28 7.46 -17.97
CA ALA A 60 -19.05 8.85 -17.62
C ALA A 60 -19.75 9.80 -18.60
N THR A 61 -20.77 10.50 -18.11
CA THR A 61 -21.58 11.46 -18.87
C THR A 61 -21.81 12.74 -18.06
N GLY A 62 -22.36 13.78 -18.69
CA GLY A 62 -22.57 15.09 -18.06
C GLY A 62 -21.48 16.11 -18.39
N VAL A 63 -21.60 17.32 -17.82
CA VAL A 63 -20.75 18.48 -18.16
C VAL A 63 -19.26 18.21 -17.87
N HIS A 64 -18.98 17.49 -16.77
CA HIS A 64 -17.63 17.08 -16.39
C HIS A 64 -17.24 15.69 -16.93
N GLY A 65 -18.21 14.93 -17.43
CA GLY A 65 -18.02 13.51 -17.78
C GLY A 65 -16.93 13.28 -18.82
N LYS A 66 -16.71 14.21 -19.76
CA LYS A 66 -15.65 14.06 -20.76
C LYS A 66 -14.25 14.06 -20.14
N ALA A 67 -13.94 15.01 -19.27
CA ALA A 67 -12.61 15.09 -18.64
C ALA A 67 -12.37 13.89 -17.72
N VAL A 68 -13.37 13.56 -16.89
CA VAL A 68 -13.29 12.39 -15.99
C VAL A 68 -13.18 11.08 -16.77
N SER A 69 -13.86 10.95 -17.92
CA SER A 69 -13.74 9.77 -18.77
C SER A 69 -12.31 9.60 -19.32
N GLU A 70 -11.64 10.69 -19.69
CA GLU A 70 -10.27 10.62 -20.18
C GLU A 70 -9.33 10.10 -19.09
N GLU A 71 -9.53 10.54 -17.84
CA GLU A 71 -8.81 10.03 -16.65
C GLU A 71 -9.06 8.53 -16.42
N PHE A 72 -10.33 8.10 -16.39
CA PHE A 72 -10.66 6.68 -16.25
C PHE A 72 -10.05 5.82 -17.35
N LYS A 73 -9.95 6.36 -18.57
CA LYS A 73 -9.32 5.64 -19.69
C LYS A 73 -7.82 5.50 -19.50
N GLU A 74 -7.16 6.52 -18.99
CA GLU A 74 -5.73 6.54 -18.67
C GLU A 74 -5.41 5.52 -17.57
N HIS A 75 -6.11 5.58 -16.44
CA HIS A 75 -5.95 4.59 -15.36
C HIS A 75 -6.21 3.16 -15.86
N ALA A 76 -7.24 2.94 -16.71
CA ALA A 76 -7.46 1.60 -17.29
C ALA A 76 -6.30 1.09 -18.15
N ASP A 77 -5.56 1.96 -18.83
CA ASP A 77 -4.38 1.57 -19.59
C ASP A 77 -3.18 1.29 -18.67
N GLU A 78 -2.97 2.09 -17.63
CA GLU A 78 -1.91 1.88 -16.62
C GLU A 78 -2.14 0.58 -15.84
N GLU A 79 -3.38 0.31 -15.44
CA GLU A 79 -3.76 -0.94 -14.77
C GLU A 79 -3.53 -2.19 -15.63
N ARG A 80 -3.68 -2.05 -16.96
CA ARG A 80 -3.30 -3.11 -17.90
C ARG A 80 -1.79 -3.33 -17.89
N GLU A 81 -1.00 -2.26 -17.85
CA GLU A 81 0.46 -2.34 -17.77
C GLU A 81 0.91 -3.00 -16.44
N HIS A 82 0.24 -2.69 -15.33
CA HIS A 82 0.45 -3.37 -14.05
C HIS A 82 0.18 -4.87 -14.14
N ALA A 83 -0.95 -5.25 -14.75
CA ALA A 83 -1.30 -6.65 -14.98
C ALA A 83 -0.24 -7.38 -15.84
N ASP A 84 0.26 -6.73 -16.90
CA ASP A 84 1.30 -7.28 -17.78
C ASP A 84 2.61 -7.50 -17.01
N MET A 85 3.05 -6.52 -16.21
CA MET A 85 4.25 -6.64 -15.35
C MET A 85 4.14 -7.83 -14.39
N ILE A 86 2.99 -7.99 -13.73
CA ILE A 86 2.75 -9.08 -12.79
C ILE A 86 2.73 -10.44 -13.52
N ALA A 87 2.05 -10.53 -14.67
CA ALA A 87 1.97 -11.75 -15.46
C ALA A 87 3.36 -12.20 -15.97
N GLU A 88 4.17 -11.26 -16.46
CA GLU A 88 5.55 -11.53 -16.83
C GLU A 88 6.35 -12.05 -15.63
N ARG A 89 6.19 -11.44 -14.45
CA ARG A 89 6.89 -11.87 -13.24
C ARG A 89 6.49 -13.28 -12.81
N ILE A 90 5.20 -13.63 -12.86
CA ILE A 90 4.71 -14.99 -12.60
C ILE A 90 5.38 -15.99 -13.55
N GLN A 91 5.44 -15.68 -14.84
CA GLN A 91 6.07 -16.54 -15.84
C GLN A 91 7.59 -16.70 -15.61
N GLN A 92 8.29 -15.63 -15.23
CA GLN A 92 9.72 -15.68 -14.88
C GLN A 92 10.01 -16.61 -13.70
N LEU A 93 9.08 -16.68 -12.74
CA LEU A 93 9.15 -17.59 -11.60
C LEU A 93 8.73 -19.03 -11.97
N GLY A 94 8.36 -19.28 -13.22
CA GLY A 94 7.88 -20.59 -13.70
C GLY A 94 6.46 -20.91 -13.30
N GLY A 95 5.70 -19.92 -12.82
CA GLY A 95 4.27 -20.01 -12.58
C GLY A 95 3.45 -19.83 -13.86
N LYS A 96 2.12 -19.92 -13.74
CA LYS A 96 1.18 -19.63 -14.83
C LYS A 96 0.32 -18.43 -14.42
N PRO A 97 0.31 -17.33 -15.20
CA PRO A 97 -0.62 -16.24 -14.99
C PRO A 97 -2.05 -16.75 -15.19
N ASP A 98 -2.92 -16.56 -14.20
CA ASP A 98 -4.31 -17.00 -14.25
C ASP A 98 -5.24 -15.85 -14.67
N TYR A 99 -5.58 -15.83 -15.96
CA TYR A 99 -6.56 -14.93 -16.58
C TYR A 99 -7.98 -15.54 -16.62
N ASN A 100 -8.25 -16.64 -15.92
CA ASN A 100 -9.55 -17.30 -16.01
C ASN A 100 -10.65 -16.40 -15.40
N PRO A 101 -11.64 -15.94 -16.19
CA PRO A 101 -12.68 -15.04 -15.69
C PRO A 101 -13.56 -15.70 -14.61
N LYS A 102 -13.64 -17.04 -14.60
CA LYS A 102 -14.49 -17.78 -13.66
C LYS A 102 -14.04 -17.61 -12.19
N THR A 103 -12.75 -17.48 -11.95
CA THR A 103 -12.14 -17.41 -10.61
C THR A 103 -11.59 -16.02 -10.29
N LEU A 104 -11.86 -15.04 -11.15
CA LEU A 104 -11.23 -13.72 -11.08
C LEU A 104 -11.64 -12.96 -9.82
N LEU A 105 -12.95 -12.83 -9.59
CA LEU A 105 -13.49 -12.14 -8.41
C LEU A 105 -13.22 -12.89 -7.09
N GLU A 106 -12.96 -14.19 -7.14
CA GLU A 106 -12.61 -14.97 -5.95
C GLU A 106 -11.17 -14.69 -5.48
N ARG A 107 -10.30 -14.23 -6.39
CA ARG A 107 -8.88 -13.94 -6.13
C ARG A 107 -8.60 -12.44 -5.95
N SER A 108 -9.37 -11.60 -6.63
CA SER A 108 -9.23 -10.15 -6.57
C SER A 108 -9.55 -9.63 -5.17
N VAL A 109 -8.73 -8.69 -4.67
CA VAL A 109 -9.06 -7.91 -3.48
C VAL A 109 -9.92 -6.68 -3.80
N SER A 110 -9.96 -6.29 -5.06
CA SER A 110 -10.77 -5.19 -5.57
C SER A 110 -12.13 -5.70 -6.05
N HIS A 111 -13.15 -4.86 -5.98
CA HIS A 111 -14.52 -5.20 -6.40
C HIS A 111 -14.86 -4.57 -7.75
N TYR A 112 -15.77 -5.23 -8.47
CA TYR A 112 -16.40 -4.67 -9.66
C TYR A 112 -17.71 -4.01 -9.24
N VAL A 113 -17.68 -2.70 -9.04
CA VAL A 113 -18.84 -1.86 -8.73
C VAL A 113 -19.02 -0.87 -9.87
N GLU A 114 -20.23 -0.74 -10.40
CA GLU A 114 -20.52 0.07 -11.61
C GLU A 114 -20.76 1.55 -11.31
N GLY A 115 -21.29 1.88 -10.12
CA GLY A 115 -21.77 3.23 -9.77
C GLY A 115 -23.07 3.63 -10.50
N GLU A 116 -23.89 4.50 -9.90
CA GLU A 116 -25.10 5.05 -10.55
C GLU A 116 -24.84 6.46 -11.11
N THR A 117 -23.97 7.22 -10.45
CA THR A 117 -23.60 8.59 -10.82
C THR A 117 -22.09 8.72 -11.07
N LEU A 118 -21.67 9.80 -11.72
CA LEU A 118 -20.23 10.09 -11.93
C LEU A 118 -19.48 10.18 -10.60
N GLU A 119 -20.14 10.72 -9.58
CA GLU A 119 -19.62 10.80 -8.23
C GLU A 119 -19.43 9.41 -7.61
N ASP A 120 -20.41 8.52 -7.76
CA ASP A 120 -20.30 7.13 -7.27
C ASP A 120 -19.11 6.41 -7.92
N MET A 121 -18.94 6.56 -9.24
CA MET A 121 -17.82 5.96 -9.97
C MET A 121 -16.47 6.42 -9.39
N ILE A 122 -16.29 7.73 -9.19
CA ILE A 122 -15.06 8.29 -8.61
C ILE A 122 -14.86 7.79 -7.18
N LYS A 123 -15.92 7.73 -6.35
CA LYS A 123 -15.82 7.22 -4.97
C LYS A 123 -15.39 5.76 -4.95
N GLU A 124 -16.02 4.92 -5.78
CA GLU A 124 -15.72 3.49 -5.84
C GLU A 124 -14.30 3.22 -6.34
N ASP A 125 -13.84 3.95 -7.36
CA ASP A 125 -12.45 3.86 -7.81
C ASP A 125 -11.48 4.31 -6.72
N LEU A 126 -11.73 5.44 -6.05
CA LEU A 126 -10.85 5.92 -4.96
C LEU A 126 -10.80 4.94 -3.78
N ILE A 127 -11.92 4.30 -3.44
CA ILE A 127 -11.96 3.26 -2.43
C ILE A 127 -11.12 2.06 -2.87
N ALA A 128 -11.27 1.64 -4.14
CA ALA A 128 -10.50 0.54 -4.69
C ALA A 128 -8.99 0.83 -4.66
N GLU A 129 -8.53 2.00 -5.10
CA GLU A 129 -7.12 2.37 -5.08
C GLU A 129 -6.54 2.30 -3.66
N ARG A 130 -7.27 2.82 -2.68
CA ARG A 130 -6.82 2.79 -1.28
C ARG A 130 -6.70 1.36 -0.74
N VAL A 131 -7.58 0.45 -1.18
CA VAL A 131 -7.46 -0.97 -0.83
C VAL A 131 -6.22 -1.59 -1.48
N VAL A 132 -5.96 -1.30 -2.75
CA VAL A 132 -4.80 -1.81 -3.49
C VAL A 132 -3.49 -1.31 -2.87
N ILE A 133 -3.37 -0.01 -2.59
CA ILE A 133 -2.21 0.61 -1.92
C ILE A 133 -1.86 -0.13 -0.61
N ASP A 134 -2.87 -0.40 0.21
CA ASP A 134 -2.73 -1.12 1.48
C ASP A 134 -2.28 -2.57 1.29
N VAL A 135 -2.79 -3.26 0.28
CA VAL A 135 -2.40 -4.64 -0.05
C VAL A 135 -0.98 -4.67 -0.60
N TYR A 136 -0.61 -3.73 -1.45
CA TYR A 136 0.72 -3.65 -2.05
C TYR A 136 1.79 -3.29 -1.03
N GLN A 137 1.48 -2.44 -0.05
CA GLN A 137 2.35 -2.23 1.10
C GLN A 137 2.67 -3.55 1.84
N ARG A 138 1.66 -4.41 2.06
CA ARG A 138 1.87 -5.72 2.70
C ARG A 138 2.68 -6.68 1.82
N MET A 139 2.48 -6.64 0.50
CA MET A 139 3.28 -7.42 -0.45
C MET A 139 4.74 -6.98 -0.46
N ILE A 140 5.02 -5.67 -0.44
CA ILE A 140 6.37 -5.11 -0.35
C ILE A 140 7.10 -5.64 0.89
N GLU A 141 6.42 -5.65 2.04
CA GLU A 141 6.95 -6.22 3.29
C GLU A 141 7.19 -7.73 3.20
N TYR A 142 6.27 -8.47 2.59
CA TYR A 142 6.38 -9.91 2.40
C TYR A 142 7.60 -10.30 1.54
N PHE A 143 7.78 -9.64 0.39
CA PHE A 143 8.88 -9.92 -0.53
C PHE A 143 10.22 -9.44 0.03
N GLY A 144 10.25 -8.22 0.58
CA GLY A 144 11.38 -7.67 1.31
C GLY A 144 12.74 -7.91 0.64
N GLU A 145 13.74 -8.33 1.42
CA GLU A 145 15.08 -8.67 0.90
C GLU A 145 15.15 -10.07 0.27
N LYS A 146 14.09 -10.87 0.36
CA LYS A 146 14.06 -12.26 -0.11
C LYS A 146 13.72 -12.34 -1.59
N ASP A 147 12.98 -11.38 -2.12
CA ASP A 147 12.66 -11.22 -3.54
C ASP A 147 12.68 -9.74 -3.94
N PRO A 148 13.87 -9.12 -4.04
CA PRO A 148 13.99 -7.68 -4.32
C PRO A 148 13.48 -7.29 -5.71
N THR A 149 13.46 -8.22 -6.68
CA THR A 149 12.93 -7.96 -8.02
C THR A 149 11.42 -7.81 -7.97
N THR A 150 10.70 -8.73 -7.32
CA THR A 150 9.25 -8.60 -7.16
C THR A 150 8.91 -7.41 -6.27
N ARG A 151 9.66 -7.18 -5.19
CA ARG A 151 9.45 -6.03 -4.30
C ARG A 151 9.50 -4.71 -5.07
N ARG A 152 10.55 -4.50 -5.87
CA ARG A 152 10.70 -3.26 -6.66
C ARG A 152 9.57 -3.06 -7.67
N MET A 153 9.14 -4.15 -8.33
CA MET A 153 8.00 -4.10 -9.25
C MET A 153 6.73 -3.64 -8.53
N ILE A 154 6.43 -4.21 -7.35
CA ILE A 154 5.25 -3.80 -6.57
C ILE A 154 5.41 -2.37 -5.99
N GLU A 155 6.62 -1.93 -5.64
CA GLU A 155 6.89 -0.53 -5.25
C GLU A 155 6.56 0.44 -6.40
N GLU A 156 6.88 0.08 -7.63
CA GLU A 156 6.60 0.88 -8.83
C GLU A 156 5.10 0.96 -9.12
N ILE A 157 4.41 -0.19 -9.10
CA ILE A 157 2.95 -0.25 -9.28
C ILE A 157 2.25 0.54 -8.16
N LYS A 158 2.60 0.31 -6.89
CA LYS A 158 2.02 1.04 -5.76
C LYS A 158 2.17 2.56 -5.89
N ALA A 159 3.30 3.04 -6.42
CA ALA A 159 3.51 4.47 -6.61
C ALA A 159 2.53 5.05 -7.65
N LYS A 160 2.14 4.26 -8.65
CA LYS A 160 1.08 4.60 -9.61
C LYS A 160 -0.30 4.58 -8.97
N GLU A 161 -0.62 3.60 -8.13
CA GLU A 161 -1.90 3.62 -7.41
C GLU A 161 -2.03 4.83 -6.46
N GLU A 162 -0.93 5.29 -5.87
CA GLU A 162 -0.91 6.53 -5.09
C GLU A 162 -1.15 7.79 -5.94
N GLU A 163 -0.70 7.79 -7.20
CA GLU A 163 -1.00 8.83 -8.20
C GLU A 163 -2.49 8.77 -8.57
N HIS A 164 -3.00 7.61 -8.98
CA HIS A 164 -4.43 7.40 -9.29
C HIS A 164 -5.35 7.87 -8.16
N ALA A 165 -5.04 7.49 -6.91
CA ALA A 165 -5.81 7.89 -5.74
C ALA A 165 -5.75 9.41 -5.51
N SER A 166 -4.64 10.06 -5.81
CA SER A 166 -4.52 11.52 -5.74
C SER A 166 -5.41 12.19 -6.79
N ASP A 167 -5.34 11.74 -8.04
CA ASP A 167 -6.09 12.31 -9.15
C ASP A 167 -7.61 12.16 -8.93
N LEU A 168 -8.06 10.99 -8.47
CA LEU A 168 -9.47 10.77 -8.10
C LEU A 168 -9.90 11.61 -6.89
N SER A 169 -9.00 11.83 -5.93
CA SER A 169 -9.29 12.70 -4.78
C SER A 169 -9.46 14.16 -5.22
N ASP A 170 -8.73 14.62 -6.23
CA ASP A 170 -8.91 15.97 -6.80
C ASP A 170 -10.21 16.06 -7.60
N LEU A 171 -10.64 14.96 -8.23
CA LEU A 171 -11.93 14.87 -8.93
C LEU A 171 -13.13 14.72 -7.98
N MET A 172 -12.92 14.37 -6.70
CA MET A 172 -14.00 14.33 -5.70
C MET A 172 -14.60 15.73 -5.42
N PHE A 173 -13.94 16.81 -5.82
CA PHE A 173 -14.50 18.18 -5.75
C PHE A 173 -15.49 18.44 -6.87
N ILE A 174 -16.58 17.68 -6.87
CA ILE A 174 -17.70 17.89 -7.77
C ILE A 174 -18.83 18.54 -6.99
N VAL A 175 -19.27 19.69 -7.50
CA VAL A 175 -20.54 20.31 -7.09
C VAL A 175 -21.66 19.35 -7.46
N ASN A 176 -22.47 18.93 -6.50
CA ASN A 176 -23.63 18.11 -6.78
C ASN A 176 -24.54 18.88 -7.78
N PRO A 177 -24.81 18.33 -8.98
CA PRO A 177 -25.50 19.08 -10.03
C PRO A 177 -27.00 19.29 -9.74
N GLU A 178 -27.59 18.51 -8.83
CA GLU A 178 -28.99 18.65 -8.42
C GLU A 178 -29.16 19.66 -7.28
N THR A 179 -28.24 19.69 -6.32
CA THR A 179 -28.35 20.54 -5.12
C THR A 179 -27.54 21.84 -5.25
N GLY A 180 -26.50 21.85 -6.08
CA GLY A 180 -25.53 22.94 -6.18
C GLY A 180 -24.61 23.07 -4.95
N GLU A 181 -24.61 22.06 -4.07
CA GLU A 181 -23.76 22.04 -2.87
C GLU A 181 -22.45 21.31 -3.15
N ASP A 182 -21.37 21.77 -2.53
CA ASP A 182 -20.08 21.09 -2.56
C ASP A 182 -20.16 19.86 -1.63
N GLU A 183 -19.89 18.66 -2.15
CA GLU A 183 -19.77 17.46 -1.33
C GLU A 183 -18.29 17.18 -1.04
N GLY A 184 -17.83 17.55 0.16
CA GLY A 184 -16.44 17.37 0.61
C GLY A 184 -15.75 18.66 1.07
N GLU A 185 -14.65 18.53 1.82
CA GLU A 185 -13.76 19.66 2.11
C GLU A 185 -12.58 19.62 1.13
N ASP A 186 -12.41 20.68 0.34
CA ASP A 186 -11.26 20.82 -0.58
C ASP A 186 -9.94 21.00 0.23
N PRO A 187 -8.99 20.04 0.16
CA PRO A 187 -7.73 20.08 0.88
C PRO A 187 -6.79 21.15 0.30
N GLY A 188 -7.04 21.59 -0.93
CA GLY A 188 -6.33 22.64 -1.64
C GLY A 188 -6.81 24.05 -1.31
N VAL A 189 -8.02 24.26 -0.77
CA VAL A 189 -8.54 25.59 -0.41
C VAL A 189 -8.37 25.94 1.05
N ASN A 190 -7.10 26.19 1.41
CA ASN A 190 -6.88 27.40 2.22
C ASN A 190 -5.63 28.23 1.90
N PRO A 191 -5.34 28.56 0.63
CA PRO A 191 -4.19 29.39 0.29
C PRO A 191 -4.38 30.87 0.68
N LEU A 192 -5.61 31.28 1.06
CA LEU A 192 -5.97 32.69 1.30
C LEU A 192 -6.44 33.02 2.73
N GLN A 193 -6.48 32.10 3.69
CA GLN A 193 -6.62 32.46 5.12
C GLN A 193 -5.34 33.09 5.71
N LYS A 194 -4.83 34.18 5.10
CA LYS A 194 -3.86 35.06 5.77
C LYS A 194 -4.50 35.95 6.83
N GLU A 195 -5.82 36.16 6.80
CA GLU A 195 -6.48 37.08 7.74
C GLU A 195 -6.75 36.47 9.13
N ALA A 196 -6.96 35.15 9.23
CA ALA A 196 -7.17 34.47 10.51
C ALA A 196 -5.88 34.39 11.34
N ALA A 197 -4.74 34.09 10.70
CA ALA A 197 -3.42 34.08 11.34
C ALA A 197 -2.97 35.48 11.81
N THR A 198 -3.36 36.53 11.09
CA THR A 198 -2.97 37.91 11.44
C THR A 198 -3.79 38.45 12.63
N LYS A 199 -5.06 38.04 12.78
CA LYS A 199 -5.88 38.41 13.96
C LYS A 199 -5.46 37.67 15.23
N ALA A 200 -5.06 36.39 15.13
CA ALA A 200 -4.55 35.62 16.27
C ALA A 200 -3.22 36.19 16.81
N ASN A 201 -2.30 36.59 15.91
CA ASN A 201 -1.02 37.18 16.30
C ASN A 201 -1.14 38.60 16.89
N ASN A 202 -2.12 39.39 16.44
CA ASN A 202 -2.37 40.73 17.00
C ASN A 202 -3.13 40.72 18.34
N ALA A 203 -3.83 39.63 18.66
CA ALA A 203 -4.42 39.44 19.99
C ALA A 203 -3.34 39.07 21.02
N ALA A 204 -2.41 38.17 20.68
CA ALA A 204 -1.30 37.76 21.55
C ALA A 204 -0.30 38.89 21.85
N ALA A 205 -0.16 39.89 20.96
CA ALA A 205 0.74 41.03 21.15
C ALA A 205 0.21 42.12 22.09
N LYS A 206 -1.09 42.10 22.45
CA LYS A 206 -1.69 43.10 23.36
C LYS A 206 -1.58 42.75 24.85
N ASP A 207 -1.26 41.50 25.17
CA ASP A 207 -1.20 41.01 26.56
C ASP A 207 0.22 41.00 27.17
N ASN A 208 1.27 41.30 26.40
CA ASN A 208 2.62 41.44 26.93
C ASN A 208 3.01 42.91 27.12
N LYS A 209 2.60 43.47 28.27
CA LYS A 209 3.16 44.69 28.81
C LYS A 209 4.49 44.34 29.51
N PRO A 210 5.64 44.91 29.14
CA PRO A 210 6.90 44.56 29.78
C PRO A 210 6.93 45.14 31.21
N GLU A 211 7.08 44.26 32.20
CA GLU A 211 7.51 44.64 33.55
C GLU A 211 8.94 45.18 33.47
N LYS A 212 9.20 46.27 34.20
CA LYS A 212 10.51 46.89 34.32
C LYS A 212 11.40 46.02 35.20
N GLU A 213 12.55 45.61 34.68
CA GLU A 213 13.61 45.00 35.49
C GLU A 213 14.82 45.95 35.57
N ASP A 214 15.15 46.35 36.80
CA ASP A 214 16.24 47.25 37.15
C ASP A 214 17.60 46.57 37.00
N THR A 215 18.52 47.28 36.36
CA THR A 215 19.90 46.88 36.13
C THR A 215 20.70 46.73 37.42
N LYS A 216 21.49 45.64 37.54
CA LYS A 216 22.95 45.62 37.89
C LYS A 216 23.37 44.28 38.52
N LYS A 217 24.20 43.47 37.83
CA LYS A 217 25.56 43.06 38.26
C LYS A 217 26.21 42.13 37.22
N ALA A 218 27.51 42.33 36.98
CA ALA A 218 28.37 41.56 36.08
C ALA A 218 28.74 40.16 36.65
N PRO A 219 29.21 39.20 35.82
CA PRO A 219 29.36 37.79 36.19
C PRO A 219 30.77 37.44 36.71
N GLU A 220 30.86 36.38 37.51
CA GLU A 220 32.11 35.71 37.94
C GLU A 220 31.93 34.17 37.84
N PRO A 221 33.03 33.39 37.74
CA PRO A 221 33.08 32.23 36.85
C PRO A 221 32.95 30.84 37.50
N PHE A 222 32.82 29.87 36.58
CA PHE A 222 32.77 28.42 36.64
C PHE A 222 33.57 27.69 37.75
N SER A 223 32.93 26.71 38.40
CA SER A 223 33.50 25.59 39.18
C SER A 223 32.31 24.67 39.50
N GLY A 224 32.21 23.37 39.23
CA GLY A 224 33.13 22.28 38.92
C GLY A 224 32.48 20.99 39.47
N ARG A 225 32.76 19.82 38.86
CA ARG A 225 32.39 18.44 39.27
C ARG A 225 30.89 18.10 39.10
N GLY A 226 30.45 17.07 38.36
CA GLY A 226 31.04 15.78 38.03
C GLY A 226 30.34 14.69 38.85
N THR A 227 29.49 13.85 38.25
CA THR A 227 29.44 12.39 38.47
C THR A 227 28.37 11.71 37.60
N VAL A 228 28.79 10.56 37.09
CA VAL A 228 28.08 9.55 36.28
C VAL A 228 27.31 8.62 37.22
N ILE A 229 26.10 8.18 36.84
CA ILE A 229 25.53 6.89 37.32
C ILE A 229 24.79 6.20 36.17
N GLU A 230 25.19 4.94 35.94
CA GLU A 230 24.68 3.94 34.99
C GLU A 230 23.33 3.27 35.42
N PRO A 231 22.65 2.53 34.53
CA PRO A 231 21.31 1.99 34.74
C PRO A 231 21.28 0.66 35.50
N ALA A 232 20.29 0.49 36.38
CA ALA A 232 20.03 -0.77 37.07
C ALA A 232 18.92 -1.58 36.38
N ALA A 233 19.21 -2.88 36.22
CA ALA A 233 18.36 -3.87 35.57
C ALA A 233 17.64 -4.79 36.58
N ILE A 234 16.74 -5.62 36.02
CA ILE A 234 16.28 -6.95 36.48
C ILE A 234 15.04 -7.00 37.42
N ARG A 235 13.95 -7.61 36.91
CA ARG A 235 13.44 -8.86 37.52
C ARG A 235 12.63 -9.74 36.57
N ALA A 236 13.06 -10.99 36.51
CA ALA A 236 12.42 -12.14 35.91
C ALA A 236 11.31 -12.71 36.81
N GLY A 237 10.32 -13.36 36.19
CA GLY A 237 9.35 -14.24 36.85
C GLY A 237 8.79 -15.23 35.83
N ALA A 238 9.20 -16.49 35.95
CA ALA A 238 8.72 -17.61 35.15
C ALA A 238 7.91 -18.58 36.02
N THR A 239 6.76 -19.06 35.53
CA THR A 239 6.16 -20.37 35.88
C THR A 239 5.19 -20.84 34.78
N LYS A 240 5.47 -22.02 34.21
CA LYS A 240 4.60 -22.89 33.36
C LYS A 240 3.92 -23.95 34.26
N PRO A 241 3.22 -24.99 33.72
CA PRO A 241 2.08 -25.04 32.79
C PRO A 241 0.88 -25.78 33.43
N ASN A 242 -0.28 -25.87 32.76
CA ASN A 242 -1.33 -26.81 33.15
C ASN A 242 -1.80 -27.68 31.98
N THR A 243 -1.96 -28.97 32.25
CA THR A 243 -2.23 -30.07 31.31
C THR A 243 -3.62 -30.67 31.52
N SER A 244 -4.22 -31.11 30.42
CA SER A 244 -5.18 -32.22 30.28
C SER A 244 -6.64 -32.05 30.73
N SER A 245 -7.57 -32.20 29.77
CA SER A 245 -8.65 -33.21 29.85
C SER A 245 -9.48 -33.28 28.56
N LYS A 246 -9.41 -34.43 27.89
CA LYS A 246 -10.45 -35.09 27.06
C LYS A 246 -10.46 -36.55 27.57
N PRO A 247 -11.58 -37.30 27.59
CA PRO A 247 -12.25 -37.74 26.35
C PRO A 247 -13.76 -38.09 26.43
N ASN A 248 -14.43 -38.07 25.27
CA ASN A 248 -15.46 -39.02 24.78
C ASN A 248 -15.99 -38.47 23.44
N GLY A 249 -16.13 -39.17 22.31
CA GLY A 249 -16.16 -40.61 22.07
C GLY A 249 -17.60 -41.10 21.89
N LYS A 250 -18.21 -40.94 20.70
CA LYS A 250 -19.15 -41.94 20.12
C LYS A 250 -19.51 -41.66 18.65
N ASN A 251 -19.20 -42.68 17.84
CA ASN A 251 -19.67 -42.98 16.49
C ASN A 251 -21.19 -42.81 16.29
N ARG A 252 -21.59 -42.45 15.06
CA ARG A 252 -22.65 -43.14 14.33
C ARG A 252 -22.41 -43.09 12.81
N LYS A 253 -22.19 -44.28 12.24
CA LYS A 253 -22.30 -44.60 10.81
C LYS A 253 -23.77 -44.92 10.47
N GLY A 254 -24.14 -44.69 9.20
CA GLY A 254 -25.30 -45.25 8.50
C GLY A 254 -26.47 -44.27 8.39
N LYS A 255 -27.25 -44.20 7.30
CA LYS A 255 -27.40 -45.05 6.11
C LYS A 255 -28.36 -44.32 5.16
N VAL A 256 -28.08 -44.34 3.85
CA VAL A 256 -29.01 -44.44 2.69
C VAL A 256 -30.35 -43.70 2.73
N ALA A 257 -30.56 -42.77 1.79
CA ALA A 257 -31.63 -42.76 0.78
C ALA A 257 -31.24 -41.78 -0.34
#